data_AF-A0A2V6YEX9-F1
#
_entry.id   AF-A0A2V6YEX9-F1
#
_cell.length_a   1.000
_cell.length_b   1.000
_cell.length_c   1.000
_cell.angle_alpha   90.00
_cell.angle_beta   90.00
_cell.angle_gamma   90.00
#
_symmetry.space_group_name_H-M   'P 1'
#
loop_
_entity.id
_entity.type
_entity.pdbx_description
1 polymer ?
#
loop_
_entity_poly.entity_id
_entity_poly.type
_entity_poly.pdbx_seq_one_letter_code
_entity_poly.pdbx_strand_id
1 'polypeptide(L)'
;MLLCAMARHHRIPVPARVGFARYFVPDFHVDHEIVEWWDSGQARWRLVDPGLSERHVAHYRIGFDPFDVPRDQFIVGGRAWQLCRTGVADPKTFGLVPDLPQPRGIGFVRGHVIQDLAALNKMELLLWDVWGLMQAELDTGLALVDEAAEFTQGADGLADVRRLYATPGLAVPERILSLSPAVGPREIALGAELAG
;
A
#
# COMPACT_ATOMS: atom_id res chain seq x y z
N MET A 1 0.20 -11.11 -1.68
CA MET A 1 -1.01 -11.43 -0.89
C MET A 1 -1.72 -12.70 -1.43
N LEU A 2 -2.22 -13.61 -0.57
CA LEU A 2 -2.81 -14.91 -0.99
C LEU A 2 -4.02 -14.79 -1.94
N LEU A 3 -4.94 -13.85 -1.68
CA LEU A 3 -6.12 -13.65 -2.52
C LEU A 3 -5.74 -13.29 -3.97
N CYS A 4 -4.73 -12.44 -4.15
CA CYS A 4 -4.22 -12.08 -5.48
C CYS A 4 -3.71 -13.29 -6.23
N ALA A 5 -2.93 -14.14 -5.57
CA ALA A 5 -2.40 -15.36 -6.17
C ALA A 5 -3.53 -16.31 -6.63
N MET A 6 -4.53 -16.53 -5.78
CA MET A 6 -5.70 -17.37 -6.10
C MET A 6 -6.54 -16.81 -7.25
N ALA A 7 -6.90 -15.52 -7.19
CA ALA A 7 -7.70 -14.88 -8.23
C ALA A 7 -6.97 -14.86 -9.58
N ARG A 8 -5.65 -14.62 -9.59
CA ARG A 8 -4.81 -14.68 -10.79
C ARG A 8 -4.78 -16.08 -11.40
N HIS A 9 -4.75 -17.13 -10.58
CA HIS A 9 -4.88 -18.51 -11.05
C HIS A 9 -6.21 -18.73 -11.81
N HIS A 10 -7.29 -18.09 -11.34
CA HIS A 10 -8.60 -18.08 -11.99
C HIS A 10 -8.79 -16.97 -13.05
N ARG A 11 -7.72 -16.21 -13.39
CA ARG A 11 -7.74 -15.09 -14.36
C ARG A 11 -8.70 -13.97 -13.99
N ILE A 12 -8.93 -13.76 -12.70
CA ILE A 12 -9.75 -12.68 -12.17
C ILE A 12 -8.83 -11.52 -11.77
N PRO A 13 -9.03 -10.30 -12.30
CA PRO A 13 -8.22 -9.15 -11.93
C PRO A 13 -8.62 -8.66 -10.54
N VAL A 14 -7.69 -8.77 -9.59
CA VAL A 14 -7.79 -8.17 -8.26
C VAL A 14 -6.50 -7.39 -7.97
N PRO A 15 -6.41 -6.11 -8.36
CA PRO A 15 -5.24 -5.31 -8.06
C PRO A 15 -5.07 -5.18 -6.54
N ALA A 16 -3.88 -5.45 -6.02
CA ALA A 16 -3.55 -5.13 -4.64
C ALA A 16 -3.35 -3.62 -4.50
N ARG A 17 -3.70 -3.10 -3.33
CA ARG A 17 -3.59 -1.68 -2.95
C ARG A 17 -2.88 -1.57 -1.62
N VAL A 18 -1.92 -0.66 -1.53
CA VAL A 18 -1.19 -0.33 -0.31
C VAL A 18 -1.54 1.09 0.12
N GLY A 19 -1.77 1.27 1.41
CA GLY A 19 -2.22 2.54 1.95
C GLY A 19 -2.46 2.46 3.45
N PHE A 20 -3.50 3.13 3.90
CA PHE A 20 -3.77 3.29 5.32
C PHE A 20 -5.25 3.11 5.67
N ALA A 21 -5.52 2.26 6.65
CA ALA A 21 -6.83 2.01 7.22
C ALA A 21 -7.15 3.00 8.36
N ARG A 22 -8.34 3.61 8.30
CA ARG A 22 -8.89 4.52 9.33
C ARG A 22 -9.87 3.84 10.28
N TYR A 23 -10.04 2.52 10.14
CA TYR A 23 -11.09 1.75 10.82
C TYR A 23 -10.58 0.81 11.91
N PHE A 24 -9.26 0.76 12.15
CA PHE A 24 -8.70 0.00 13.27
C PHE A 24 -8.54 0.85 14.52
N VAL A 25 -8.12 2.11 14.36
CA VAL A 25 -7.89 3.02 15.47
C VAL A 25 -8.45 4.40 15.14
N PRO A 26 -9.28 5.00 16.02
CA PRO A 26 -9.77 6.36 15.84
C PRO A 26 -8.64 7.36 15.65
N ASP A 27 -8.83 8.32 14.73
CA ASP A 27 -7.91 9.43 14.45
C ASP A 27 -6.48 9.02 14.02
N PHE A 28 -6.29 7.75 13.63
CA PHE A 28 -5.02 7.22 13.16
C PHE A 28 -5.17 6.44 11.86
N HIS A 29 -4.13 6.50 11.03
CA HIS A 29 -4.04 5.88 9.72
C HIS A 29 -3.03 4.73 9.81
N VAL A 30 -3.54 3.52 10.04
CA VAL A 30 -2.73 2.29 10.21
C VAL A 30 -2.29 1.78 8.84
N ASP A 31 -1.01 1.44 8.63
CA ASP A 31 -0.56 0.82 7.38
C ASP A 31 -1.35 -0.44 7.07
N HIS A 32 -1.75 -0.58 5.80
CA HIS A 32 -2.61 -1.70 5.42
C HIS A 32 -2.53 -2.01 3.94
N GLU A 33 -2.80 -3.27 3.60
CA GLU A 33 -2.91 -3.78 2.24
C GLU A 33 -4.31 -4.37 2.03
N ILE A 34 -4.97 -4.00 0.94
CA ILE A 34 -6.27 -4.53 0.53
C ILE A 34 -6.28 -4.82 -0.98
N VAL A 35 -7.42 -5.16 -1.56
CA VAL A 35 -7.57 -5.28 -3.02
C VAL A 35 -8.68 -4.43 -3.59
N GLU A 36 -8.64 -4.26 -4.90
CA GLU A 36 -9.77 -3.82 -5.71
C GLU A 36 -10.46 -5.00 -6.40
N TRP A 37 -11.78 -4.94 -6.47
CA TRP A 37 -12.63 -5.89 -7.20
C TRP A 37 -13.55 -5.13 -8.15
N TRP A 38 -13.64 -5.57 -9.41
CA TRP A 38 -14.58 -4.98 -10.37
C TRP A 38 -15.99 -5.53 -10.16
N ASP A 39 -16.89 -4.69 -9.66
CA ASP A 39 -18.31 -4.99 -9.61
C ASP A 39 -18.96 -4.66 -10.97
N SER A 40 -19.24 -5.70 -11.74
CA SER A 40 -19.90 -5.57 -13.04
C SER A 40 -21.36 -5.10 -12.93
N GLY A 41 -22.04 -5.35 -11.81
CA GLY A 41 -23.41 -4.92 -11.58
C GLY A 41 -23.53 -3.41 -11.35
N GLN A 42 -22.48 -2.77 -10.83
CA GLN A 42 -22.43 -1.33 -10.57
C GLN A 42 -21.42 -0.58 -11.44
N ALA A 43 -20.72 -1.30 -12.34
CA ALA A 43 -19.66 -0.77 -13.21
C ALA A 43 -18.64 0.09 -12.45
N ARG A 44 -18.17 -0.40 -11.29
CA ARG A 44 -17.17 0.29 -10.47
C ARG A 44 -16.19 -0.67 -9.78
N TRP A 45 -15.02 -0.13 -9.46
CA TRP A 45 -14.07 -0.78 -8.56
C TRP A 45 -14.50 -0.59 -7.10
N ARG A 46 -14.66 -1.71 -6.39
CA ARG A 46 -14.83 -1.75 -4.93
C ARG A 46 -13.51 -2.05 -4.26
N LEU A 47 -13.29 -1.47 -3.09
CA LEU A 47 -12.21 -1.86 -2.20
C LEU A 47 -12.68 -3.02 -1.33
N VAL A 48 -11.85 -4.04 -1.18
CA VAL A 48 -12.15 -5.26 -0.43
C VAL A 48 -10.99 -5.54 0.52
N ASP A 49 -11.29 -5.63 1.81
CA ASP A 49 -10.33 -6.03 2.84
C ASP A 49 -10.53 -7.51 3.21
N PRO A 50 -9.75 -8.43 2.61
CA PRO A 50 -9.88 -9.86 2.89
C PRO A 50 -9.36 -10.26 4.28
N GLY A 51 -8.70 -9.36 5.01
CA GLY A 51 -8.21 -9.60 6.37
C GLY A 51 -9.31 -9.48 7.44
N LEU A 52 -10.45 -8.87 7.12
CA LEU A 52 -11.53 -8.66 8.08
C LEU A 52 -12.46 -9.88 8.16
N SER A 53 -12.40 -10.58 9.29
CA SER A 53 -13.41 -11.56 9.67
C SER A 53 -14.55 -10.87 10.44
N GLU A 54 -15.67 -11.57 10.64
CA GLU A 54 -16.76 -11.10 11.51
C GLU A 54 -16.27 -10.71 12.92
N ARG A 55 -15.25 -11.42 13.43
CA ARG A 55 -14.63 -11.10 14.72
C ARG A 55 -13.88 -9.76 14.68
N HIS A 56 -13.16 -9.47 13.59
CA HIS A 56 -12.48 -8.19 13.41
C HIS A 56 -13.50 -7.06 13.27
N VAL A 57 -14.54 -7.25 12.46
CA VAL A 57 -15.64 -6.28 12.30
C VAL A 57 -16.28 -5.93 13.64
N ALA A 58 -16.60 -6.94 14.45
CA ALA A 58 -17.18 -6.74 15.78
C ALA A 58 -16.19 -6.05 16.74
N HIS A 59 -14.93 -6.46 16.76
CA HIS A 59 -13.90 -5.92 17.65
C HIS A 59 -13.63 -4.43 17.39
N TYR A 60 -13.39 -4.07 16.12
CA TYR A 60 -13.10 -2.70 15.70
C TYR A 60 -14.37 -1.87 15.47
N ARG A 61 -15.56 -2.46 15.64
CA ARG A 61 -16.87 -1.81 15.44
C ARG A 61 -17.01 -1.21 14.03
N ILE A 62 -16.58 -1.96 13.03
CA ILE A 62 -16.60 -1.54 11.63
C ILE A 62 -18.05 -1.47 11.16
N GLY A 63 -18.47 -0.28 10.71
CA GLY A 63 -19.84 0.02 10.30
C GLY A 63 -20.12 -0.12 8.80
N PHE A 64 -19.22 -0.76 8.05
CA PHE A 64 -19.32 -0.96 6.60
C PHE A 64 -19.04 -2.41 6.22
N ASP A 65 -19.41 -2.78 4.99
CA ASP A 65 -19.11 -4.10 4.44
C ASP A 65 -17.62 -4.21 4.07
N PRO A 66 -16.86 -5.18 4.62
CA PRO A 66 -15.47 -5.43 4.21
C PRO A 66 -15.27 -5.71 2.71
N PHE A 67 -16.33 -6.08 1.98
CA PHE A 67 -16.32 -6.28 0.53
C PHE A 67 -16.74 -5.04 -0.27
N ASP A 68 -16.98 -3.92 0.39
CA ASP A 68 -17.22 -2.60 -0.21
C ASP A 68 -16.70 -1.49 0.74
N VAL A 69 -15.40 -1.53 1.02
CA VAL A 69 -14.74 -0.58 1.92
C VAL A 69 -14.84 0.84 1.34
N PRO A 70 -15.36 1.82 2.09
CA PRO A 70 -15.44 3.20 1.62
C PRO A 70 -14.05 3.78 1.33
N ARG A 71 -13.91 4.58 0.26
CA ARG A 71 -12.62 5.18 -0.13
C ARG A 71 -12.09 6.23 0.84
N ASP A 72 -12.94 6.72 1.75
CA ASP A 72 -12.53 7.57 2.87
C ASP A 72 -12.11 6.75 4.10
N GLN A 73 -12.35 5.44 4.14
CA GLN A 73 -11.93 4.54 5.23
C GLN A 73 -10.59 3.86 4.93
N PHE A 74 -10.26 3.63 3.66
CA PHE A 74 -8.93 3.20 3.21
C PHE A 74 -8.30 4.27 2.31
N ILE A 75 -7.23 4.90 2.80
CA ILE A 75 -6.53 5.97 2.11
C ILE A 75 -5.29 5.39 1.42
N VAL A 76 -5.35 5.27 0.09
CA VAL A 76 -4.23 4.79 -0.74
C VAL A 76 -2.99 5.68 -0.57
N GLY A 77 -1.80 5.11 -0.74
CA GLY A 77 -0.52 5.80 -0.48
C GLY A 77 -0.40 7.17 -1.16
N GLY A 78 -0.75 7.26 -2.44
CA GLY A 78 -0.74 8.52 -3.20
C GLY A 78 -1.65 9.62 -2.61
N ARG A 79 -2.84 9.23 -2.11
CA ARG A 79 -3.76 10.17 -1.47
C ARG A 79 -3.23 10.65 -0.12
N ALA A 80 -2.69 9.73 0.69
CA ALA A 80 -2.08 10.06 1.97
C ALA A 80 -0.92 11.06 1.80
N TRP A 81 -0.08 10.84 0.78
CA TRP A 81 1.01 11.73 0.42
C TRP A 81 0.52 13.15 0.12
N GLN A 82 -0.47 13.31 -0.76
CA GLN A 82 -1.04 14.62 -1.08
C GLN A 82 -1.67 15.31 0.12
N LEU A 83 -2.43 14.58 0.95
CA LEU A 83 -3.03 15.13 2.18
C LEU A 83 -1.97 15.67 3.14
N CYS A 84 -0.87 14.95 3.31
CA CYS A 84 0.26 15.38 4.12
C CYS A 84 0.99 16.59 3.52
N ARG A 85 1.30 16.54 2.22
CA ARG A 85 2.05 17.59 1.50
C ARG A 85 1.31 18.91 1.45
N THR A 86 -0.03 18.87 1.43
CA THR A 86 -0.89 20.06 1.43
C THR A 86 -1.28 20.54 2.83
N GLY A 87 -0.83 19.86 3.89
CA GLY A 87 -1.14 20.22 5.28
C GLY A 87 -2.56 19.89 5.72
N VAL A 88 -3.33 19.13 4.92
CA VAL A 88 -4.68 18.68 5.28
C VAL A 88 -4.66 17.60 6.35
N ALA A 89 -3.61 16.77 6.40
CA ALA A 89 -3.41 15.76 7.42
C ALA A 89 -2.02 15.87 8.07
N ASP A 90 -1.92 15.61 9.37
CA ASP A 90 -0.63 15.52 10.07
C ASP A 90 0.05 14.18 9.72
N PRO A 91 1.25 14.19 9.11
CA PRO A 91 1.98 12.96 8.79
C PRO A 91 2.20 12.05 10.00
N LYS A 92 2.24 12.58 11.23
CA LYS A 92 2.44 11.79 12.46
C LYS A 92 1.27 10.85 12.78
N THR A 93 0.12 11.05 12.15
CA THR A 93 -1.05 10.18 12.28
C THR A 93 -1.01 8.97 11.34
N PHE A 94 0.02 8.85 10.49
CA PHE A 94 0.22 7.72 9.56
C PHE A 94 1.37 6.84 10.06
N GLY A 95 1.10 5.58 10.40
CA GLY A 95 2.10 4.68 10.97
C GLY A 95 1.58 3.26 11.24
N LEU A 96 2.41 2.44 11.87
CA LEU A 96 2.06 1.05 12.21
C LEU A 96 0.98 0.98 13.31
N VAL A 97 1.22 1.65 14.43
CA VAL A 97 0.27 1.79 15.55
C VAL A 97 0.49 3.15 16.24
N PRO A 98 -0.51 3.69 16.96
CA PRO A 98 -0.38 4.99 17.64
C PRO A 98 0.70 5.00 18.72
N ASP A 99 0.85 3.91 19.47
CA ASP A 99 1.72 3.81 20.63
C ASP A 99 3.20 3.68 20.27
N LEU A 100 3.50 3.40 19.00
CA LEU A 100 4.86 3.22 18.53
C LEU A 100 5.35 4.53 17.88
N PRO A 101 6.52 5.07 18.31
CA PRO A 101 7.03 6.32 17.77
C PRO A 101 7.54 6.19 16.33
N GLN A 102 7.89 4.99 15.87
CA GLN A 102 8.29 4.65 14.50
C GLN A 102 8.03 3.17 14.20
N PRO A 103 7.65 2.78 12.96
CA PRO A 103 7.61 3.63 11.78
C PRO A 103 6.33 4.45 11.66
N ARG A 104 6.48 5.74 11.32
CA ARG A 104 5.41 6.71 11.03
C ARG A 104 5.93 7.93 10.27
N GLY A 105 5.02 8.84 9.91
CA GLY A 105 5.38 10.15 9.36
C GLY A 105 5.52 10.16 7.85
N ILE A 106 5.97 11.30 7.32
CA ILE A 106 5.99 11.55 5.87
C ILE A 106 6.90 10.57 5.10
N GLY A 107 7.99 10.09 5.71
CA GLY A 107 8.83 9.04 5.12
C GLY A 107 8.12 7.69 5.02
N PHE A 108 7.27 7.37 5.99
CA PHE A 108 6.45 6.16 5.96
C PHE A 108 5.34 6.25 4.90
N VAL A 109 4.71 7.42 4.78
CA VAL A 109 3.74 7.73 3.71
C VAL A 109 4.39 7.63 2.33
N ARG A 110 5.60 8.17 2.14
CA ARG A 110 6.40 7.99 0.92
C ARG A 110 6.58 6.52 0.58
N GLY A 111 6.93 5.70 1.58
CA GLY A 111 7.06 4.26 1.43
C GLY A 111 5.81 3.62 0.83
N HIS A 112 4.64 4.02 1.34
CA HIS A 112 3.36 3.49 0.89
C HIS A 112 2.96 3.96 -0.51
N VAL A 113 3.38 5.14 -0.97
CA VAL A 113 3.24 5.54 -2.39
C VAL A 113 3.99 4.56 -3.30
N ILE A 114 5.24 4.26 -2.93
CA ILE A 114 6.13 3.40 -3.73
C ILE A 114 5.66 1.94 -3.70
N GLN A 115 5.20 1.47 -2.54
CA GLN A 115 4.62 0.13 -2.40
C GLN A 115 3.29 -0.01 -3.16
N ASP A 116 2.39 0.99 -3.14
CA ASP A 116 1.14 0.95 -3.92
C ASP A 116 1.44 0.93 -5.43
N LEU A 117 2.42 1.72 -5.88
CA LEU A 117 2.91 1.68 -7.26
C LEU A 117 3.42 0.28 -7.66
N ALA A 118 4.18 -0.37 -6.79
CA ALA A 118 4.67 -1.73 -7.00
C ALA A 118 3.52 -2.76 -7.01
N ALA A 119 2.55 -2.64 -6.10
CA ALA A 119 1.38 -3.50 -6.01
C ALA A 119 0.52 -3.43 -7.29
N LEU A 120 0.29 -2.23 -7.83
CA LEU A 120 -0.38 -2.03 -9.11
C LEU A 120 0.38 -2.65 -10.30
N ASN A 121 1.69 -2.84 -10.17
CA ASN A 121 2.54 -3.55 -11.13
C ASN A 121 2.73 -5.03 -10.78
N LYS A 122 1.86 -5.60 -9.93
CA LYS A 122 1.81 -7.01 -9.54
C LYS A 122 3.01 -7.47 -8.72
N MET A 123 3.71 -6.54 -8.07
CA MET A 123 4.76 -6.84 -7.11
C MET A 123 4.20 -6.76 -5.71
N GLU A 124 3.88 -7.92 -5.16
CA GLU A 124 3.23 -8.07 -3.85
C GLU A 124 4.29 -8.42 -2.80
N LEU A 125 4.84 -7.39 -2.14
CA LEU A 125 5.87 -7.49 -1.10
C LEU A 125 5.26 -7.30 0.29
N LEU A 126 6.03 -7.60 1.34
CA LEU A 126 5.58 -7.32 2.71
C LEU A 126 5.65 -5.81 2.98
N LEU A 127 4.75 -5.27 3.81
CA LEU A 127 4.73 -3.82 4.12
C LEU A 127 5.99 -3.34 4.84
N TRP A 128 6.73 -4.25 5.48
CA TRP A 128 8.04 -3.98 6.10
C TRP A 128 9.23 -4.20 5.16
N ASP A 129 9.00 -4.53 3.89
CA ASP A 129 10.05 -4.57 2.87
C ASP A 129 10.24 -3.17 2.27
N VAL A 130 11.48 -2.70 2.23
CA VAL A 130 11.84 -1.35 1.80
C VAL A 130 12.96 -1.38 0.75
N TRP A 131 12.91 -0.45 -0.21
CA TRP A 131 13.90 -0.34 -1.28
C TRP A 131 14.02 1.09 -1.81
N GLY A 132 15.10 1.33 -2.56
CA GLY A 132 15.27 2.53 -3.38
C GLY A 132 14.96 3.84 -2.65
N LEU A 133 14.04 4.62 -3.22
CA LEU A 133 13.65 5.93 -2.71
C LEU A 133 13.03 5.86 -1.30
N MET A 134 12.49 4.73 -0.84
CA MET A 134 11.95 4.60 0.52
C MET A 134 13.02 4.79 1.60
N GLN A 135 14.29 4.55 1.26
CA GLN A 135 15.44 4.63 2.16
C GLN A 135 16.27 5.91 1.95
N ALA A 136 15.92 6.72 0.95
CA ALA A 136 16.62 7.96 0.65
C ALA A 136 16.12 9.11 1.53
N GLU A 137 16.94 10.15 1.65
CA GLU A 137 16.53 11.43 2.24
C GLU A 137 15.24 11.94 1.57
N LEU A 138 14.37 12.60 2.34
CA LEU A 138 13.01 12.96 1.90
C LEU A 138 12.98 13.82 0.63
N ASP A 139 13.94 14.73 0.47
CA ASP A 139 14.00 15.63 -0.68
C ASP A 139 14.48 14.92 -1.97
N THR A 140 15.11 13.75 -1.84
CA THR A 140 15.63 13.00 -3.00
C THR A 140 14.47 12.46 -3.83
N GLY A 141 14.36 12.83 -5.10
CA GLY A 141 13.31 12.30 -5.98
C GLY A 141 11.89 12.75 -5.61
N LEU A 142 11.74 13.87 -4.90
CA LEU A 142 10.46 14.37 -4.42
C LEU A 142 9.42 14.53 -5.55
N ALA A 143 9.81 15.17 -6.66
CA ALA A 143 8.93 15.37 -7.82
C ALA A 143 8.46 14.04 -8.44
N LEU A 144 9.31 13.02 -8.42
CA LEU A 144 8.97 11.69 -8.91
C LEU A 144 7.97 10.98 -7.99
N VAL A 145 8.09 11.18 -6.66
CA VAL A 145 7.11 10.69 -5.69
C VAL A 145 5.79 11.45 -5.80
N ASP A 146 5.82 12.76 -6.03
CA ASP A 146 4.62 13.58 -6.29
C ASP A 146 3.87 13.07 -7.53
N GLU A 147 4.58 12.79 -8.63
CA GLU A 147 4.00 12.21 -9.86
C GLU A 147 3.44 10.81 -9.61
N ALA A 148 4.18 9.94 -8.91
CA ALA A 148 3.69 8.61 -8.53
C ALA A 148 2.43 8.68 -7.65
N ALA A 149 2.38 9.63 -6.71
CA ALA A 149 1.22 9.85 -5.87
C ALA A 149 -0.01 10.28 -6.66
N GLU A 150 0.14 11.07 -7.71
CA GLU A 150 -0.97 11.47 -8.60
C GLU A 150 -1.56 10.27 -9.34
N PHE A 151 -0.72 9.50 -10.05
CA PHE A 151 -1.20 8.43 -10.93
C PHE A 151 -1.65 7.16 -10.20
N THR A 152 -1.21 6.92 -8.97
CA THR A 152 -1.62 5.74 -8.18
C THR A 152 -3.03 5.87 -7.58
N GLN A 153 -3.64 7.06 -7.57
CA GLN A 153 -4.94 7.26 -6.91
C GLN A 153 -6.16 6.78 -7.71
N GLY A 154 -6.07 6.76 -9.05
CA GLY A 154 -7.19 6.48 -9.94
C GLY A 154 -6.99 5.23 -10.79
N ALA A 155 -8.05 4.80 -11.46
CA ALA A 155 -8.02 3.66 -12.38
C ALA A 155 -7.46 4.01 -13.78
N ASP A 156 -7.47 5.29 -14.16
CA ASP A 156 -7.25 5.74 -15.54
C ASP A 156 -5.78 6.04 -15.88
N GLY A 157 -4.84 5.66 -15.02
CA GLY A 157 -3.41 5.98 -15.14
C GLY A 157 -2.49 4.79 -15.46
N LEU A 158 -3.01 3.65 -15.95
CA LEU A 158 -2.23 2.41 -16.02
C LEU A 158 -0.93 2.54 -16.84
N ALA A 159 -0.93 3.33 -17.92
CA ALA A 159 0.27 3.57 -18.72
C ALA A 159 1.34 4.33 -17.92
N ASP A 160 0.94 5.38 -17.20
CA ASP A 160 1.82 6.16 -16.34
C ASP A 160 2.31 5.36 -15.12
N VAL A 161 1.43 4.59 -14.49
CA VAL A 161 1.77 3.65 -13.42
C VAL A 161 2.87 2.68 -13.87
N ARG A 162 2.79 2.14 -15.09
CA ARG A 162 3.84 1.26 -15.64
C ARG A 162 5.13 2.00 -15.97
N ARG A 163 5.02 3.18 -16.58
CA ARG A 163 6.17 4.04 -16.92
C ARG A 163 6.95 4.43 -15.66
N LEU A 164 6.25 4.92 -14.63
CA LEU A 164 6.81 5.31 -13.36
C LEU A 164 7.48 4.14 -12.66
N TYR A 165 6.81 2.98 -12.63
CA TYR A 165 7.38 1.78 -12.03
C TYR A 165 8.68 1.31 -12.70
N ALA A 166 8.88 1.59 -13.99
CA ALA A 166 10.15 1.30 -14.67
C ALA A 166 11.31 2.23 -14.26
N THR A 167 11.08 3.23 -13.41
CA THR A 167 12.10 4.20 -12.99
C THR A 167 12.97 3.64 -11.85
N PRO A 168 14.32 3.71 -11.96
CA PRO A 168 15.21 3.31 -10.87
C PRO A 168 14.88 4.03 -9.56
N GLY A 169 14.83 3.28 -8.46
CA GLY A 169 14.46 3.80 -7.14
C GLY A 169 12.96 3.71 -6.82
N LEU A 170 12.08 3.61 -7.82
CA LEU A 170 10.68 3.21 -7.66
C LEU A 170 10.47 1.72 -7.91
N ALA A 171 11.12 1.18 -8.96
CA ALA A 171 11.09 -0.24 -9.29
C ALA A 171 11.61 -1.09 -8.12
N VAL A 172 10.99 -2.25 -7.90
CA VAL A 172 11.50 -3.24 -6.95
C VAL A 172 12.78 -3.84 -7.53
N PRO A 173 13.93 -3.72 -6.84
CA PRO A 173 15.19 -4.33 -7.27
C PRO A 173 15.23 -5.83 -6.96
N GLU A 174 16.24 -6.53 -7.48
CA GLU A 174 16.49 -7.95 -7.15
C GLU A 174 16.81 -8.19 -5.67
N ARG A 175 17.28 -7.15 -4.95
CA ARG A 175 17.63 -7.21 -3.54
C ARG A 175 16.99 -6.07 -2.77
N ILE A 176 16.24 -6.42 -1.73
CA ILE A 176 15.52 -5.49 -0.87
C ILE A 176 15.98 -5.62 0.58
N LEU A 177 15.70 -4.61 1.40
CA LEU A 177 15.86 -4.68 2.84
C LEU A 177 14.50 -5.04 3.46
N SER A 178 14.43 -6.17 4.15
CA SER A 178 13.26 -6.54 4.95
C SER A 178 13.47 -6.14 6.40
N LEU A 179 12.51 -5.40 6.97
CA LEU A 179 12.52 -4.93 8.36
C LEU A 179 11.60 -5.79 9.24
N SER A 180 11.44 -7.07 8.90
CA SER A 180 10.53 -7.98 9.60
C SER A 180 10.77 -7.99 11.12
N PRO A 181 9.72 -7.82 11.95
CA PRO A 181 9.86 -7.84 13.40
C PRO A 181 10.20 -9.23 13.95
N ALA A 182 9.90 -10.29 13.20
CA ALA A 182 10.13 -11.67 13.63
C ALA A 182 11.61 -12.06 13.57
N VAL A 183 12.35 -11.48 12.61
CA VAL A 183 13.70 -11.95 12.28
C VAL A 183 14.73 -10.81 12.16
N GLY A 184 14.31 -9.56 12.35
CA GLY A 184 15.15 -8.37 12.28
C GLY A 184 15.57 -7.96 10.86
N PRO A 185 16.19 -6.77 10.71
CA PRO A 185 16.63 -6.23 9.43
C PRO A 185 17.57 -7.18 8.68
N ARG A 186 17.26 -7.48 7.42
CA ARG A 186 18.09 -8.32 6.55
C ARG A 186 17.86 -8.03 5.08
N GLU A 187 18.90 -8.23 4.28
CA GLU A 187 18.77 -8.20 2.83
C GLU A 187 18.14 -9.51 2.33
N ILE A 188 17.17 -9.40 1.43
CA ILE A 188 16.49 -10.54 0.79
C ILE A 188 16.70 -10.44 -0.72
N ALA A 189 17.13 -11.53 -1.34
CA ALA A 189 17.15 -11.67 -2.80
C ALA A 189 15.77 -12.16 -3.29
N LEU A 190 15.14 -11.38 -4.16
CA LEU A 190 13.89 -11.71 -4.82
C LEU A 190 14.18 -12.58 -6.03
N GLY A 191 13.50 -13.73 -6.15
CA GLY A 191 13.70 -14.65 -7.28
C GLY A 191 14.80 -15.70 -7.07
N ALA A 192 15.34 -15.85 -5.86
CA ALA A 192 15.96 -17.11 -5.49
C ALA A 192 14.84 -18.16 -5.43
N GLU A 193 14.81 -19.05 -6.41
CA GLU A 193 13.96 -20.23 -6.40
C GLU A 193 14.02 -20.87 -5.00
N LEU A 194 12.86 -21.27 -4.49
CA LEU A 194 12.78 -22.42 -3.60
C LEU A 194 13.36 -23.60 -4.40
N ALA A 195 14.68 -23.72 -4.41
CA ALA A 195 15.36 -24.92 -4.89
C ALA A 195 14.78 -26.06 -4.04
N GLY A 196 14.08 -26.97 -4.73
CA GLY A 196 13.31 -28.05 -4.14
C GLY A 196 14.13 -29.09 -3.41
#